data_AF-A0A4P8QJA0-F1
#
_entry.id   AF-A0A4P8QJA0-F1
#
_cell.length_a   1.000
_cell.length_b   1.000
_cell.length_c   1.000
_cell.angle_alpha   90.00
_cell.angle_beta   90.00
_cell.angle_gamma   90.00
#
_symmetry.space_group_name_H-M   'P 1'
#
loop_
_entity.id
_entity.type
_entity.pdbx_description
1 polymer ?
#
loop_
_entity_poly.entity_id
_entity_poly.type
_entity_poly.pdbx_seq_one_letter_code
_entity_poly.pdbx_strand_id
1 'polypeptide(L)'
;MTFFKKTSLMALLLVSTVAYGSIEQDDVAPFKKAIITPEYVKEAITYEKEADKNSNVIPQEGESWFNVLPGESRIIISAPHATQPSREGQYRFSDGGGTAALAIMLGKLTDSTVIYTTKASPSDPNYYDNNAYKEKLAALIHSKQPKLIIDIHGSHPFRPYDVDIGTLNGKSLLGKDERVSELINILKNEGISNFSNNYFAASKNATVAKFGSNLGVPSIQLEINSIWMMPSDGNIEAHKFAQMLQGLVLYVNSEKKRFP
;
A
#
# COMPACT_ATOMS: atom_id res chain seq x y z
N MET A 1 -61.63 45.93 65.59
CA MET A 1 -60.77 44.72 65.49
C MET A 1 -61.45 43.85 64.45
N THR A 2 -60.87 43.53 63.29
CA THR A 2 -59.56 42.92 63.08
C THR A 2 -59.13 43.16 61.63
N PHE A 3 -57.87 43.56 61.42
CA PHE A 3 -57.22 43.69 60.10
C PHE A 3 -56.87 42.29 59.55
N PHE A 4 -57.27 41.97 58.31
CA PHE A 4 -56.69 40.85 57.57
C PHE A 4 -55.72 41.38 56.51
N LYS A 5 -54.42 41.20 56.77
CA LYS A 5 -53.33 41.42 55.81
C LYS A 5 -53.32 40.29 54.79
N LYS A 6 -53.41 40.62 53.49
CA LYS A 6 -53.01 39.72 52.40
C LYS A 6 -51.49 39.53 52.45
N THR A 7 -51.03 38.30 52.62
CA THR A 7 -49.65 37.90 52.33
C THR A 7 -49.67 37.08 51.05
N SER A 8 -48.90 37.54 50.06
CA SER A 8 -48.69 36.85 48.79
C SER A 8 -47.62 35.79 49.00
N LEU A 9 -47.95 34.52 48.74
CA LEU A 9 -47.00 33.41 48.79
C LEU A 9 -46.29 33.33 47.43
N MET A 10 -45.04 33.80 47.39
CA MET A 10 -44.20 33.69 46.20
C MET A 10 -43.58 32.29 46.17
N ALA A 11 -44.03 31.44 45.24
CA ALA A 11 -43.45 30.12 45.03
C ALA A 11 -42.09 30.26 44.35
N LEU A 12 -41.02 29.94 45.07
CA LEU A 12 -39.65 29.90 44.55
C LEU A 12 -39.44 28.55 43.86
N LEU A 13 -39.55 28.51 42.53
CA LEU A 13 -39.13 27.35 41.74
C LEU A 13 -37.59 27.33 41.67
N LEU A 14 -36.97 26.46 42.46
CA LEU A 14 -35.56 26.08 42.29
C LEU A 14 -35.47 25.12 41.09
N VAL A 15 -35.13 25.65 39.92
CA VAL A 15 -34.71 24.84 38.77
C VAL A 15 -33.23 24.54 38.97
N SER A 16 -32.93 23.33 39.45
CA SER A 16 -31.56 22.82 39.44
C SER A 16 -31.15 22.54 37.99
N THR A 17 -30.37 23.44 37.39
CA THR A 17 -29.69 23.17 36.13
C THR A 17 -28.58 22.16 36.39
N VAL A 18 -28.87 20.87 36.17
CA VAL A 18 -27.83 19.86 36.03
C VAL A 18 -27.12 20.18 34.72
N ALA A 19 -25.93 20.77 34.82
CA ALA A 19 -25.03 20.91 33.69
C ALA A 19 -24.62 19.49 33.26
N TYR A 20 -25.30 18.96 32.25
CA TYR A 20 -24.77 17.84 31.47
C TYR A 20 -23.52 18.35 30.77
N GLY A 21 -22.36 18.06 31.35
CA GLY A 21 -21.11 18.12 30.60
C GLY A 21 -21.28 17.26 29.36
N SER A 22 -21.11 17.87 28.20
CA SER A 22 -20.97 17.17 26.92
C SER A 22 -19.72 16.31 27.01
N ILE A 23 -19.89 15.05 27.41
CA ILE A 23 -18.95 14.00 27.10
C ILE A 23 -18.98 13.92 25.58
N GLU A 24 -17.90 14.33 24.92
CA GLU A 24 -17.66 13.97 23.53
C GLU A 24 -17.68 12.45 23.47
N GLN A 25 -18.81 11.93 23.03
CA GLN A 25 -19.04 10.54 22.77
C GLN A 25 -18.32 10.22 21.46
N ASP A 26 -17.00 10.13 21.52
CA ASP A 26 -16.22 9.60 20.40
C ASP A 26 -16.76 8.21 20.06
N ASP A 27 -17.21 8.10 18.81
CA ASP A 27 -17.92 6.99 18.18
C ASP A 27 -17.38 5.60 18.58
N VAL A 28 -18.16 4.86 19.38
CA VAL A 28 -18.00 3.40 19.50
C VAL A 28 -18.72 2.73 18.32
N ALA A 29 -18.37 3.13 17.10
CA ALA A 29 -18.83 2.43 15.92
C ALA A 29 -18.14 1.06 15.86
N PRO A 30 -18.87 -0.06 15.65
CA PRO A 30 -18.27 -1.39 15.59
C PRO A 30 -17.30 -1.57 14.42
N PHE A 31 -17.34 -0.65 13.45
CA PHE A 31 -16.50 -0.65 12.26
C PHE A 31 -15.90 0.73 12.04
N LYS A 32 -14.63 0.76 11.61
CA LYS A 32 -13.96 2.00 11.23
C LYS A 32 -14.45 2.45 9.86
N LYS A 33 -14.53 3.77 9.67
CA LYS A 33 -14.81 4.36 8.36
C LYS A 33 -13.74 3.93 7.35
N ALA A 34 -14.19 3.56 6.14
CA ALA A 34 -13.27 3.29 5.03
C ALA A 34 -12.40 4.50 4.72
N ILE A 35 -11.12 4.25 4.45
CA ILE A 35 -10.13 5.26 4.06
C ILE A 35 -10.25 5.52 2.56
N ILE A 36 -10.45 4.46 1.77
CA ILE A 36 -10.49 4.55 0.32
C ILE A 36 -11.85 5.07 -0.16
N THR A 37 -11.82 6.13 -0.96
CA THR A 37 -13.00 6.74 -1.58
C THR A 37 -13.02 6.47 -3.08
N PRO A 38 -14.18 6.64 -3.76
CA PRO A 38 -14.25 6.51 -5.22
C PRO A 38 -13.30 7.45 -5.97
N GLU A 39 -12.99 8.63 -5.42
CA GLU A 39 -12.05 9.59 -6.02
C GLU A 39 -10.63 9.03 -6.07
N TYR A 40 -10.19 8.29 -5.04
CA TYR A 40 -8.90 7.61 -5.06
C TYR A 40 -8.85 6.49 -6.10
N VAL A 41 -9.95 5.78 -6.32
CA VAL A 41 -10.02 4.77 -7.40
C VAL A 41 -9.95 5.45 -8.76
N LYS A 42 -10.65 6.56 -8.97
CA LYS A 42 -10.59 7.34 -10.22
C LYS A 42 -9.20 7.90 -10.48
N GLU A 43 -8.49 8.33 -9.44
CA GLU A 43 -7.09 8.73 -9.53
C GLU A 43 -6.19 7.56 -9.90
N ALA A 44 -6.38 6.37 -9.31
CA ALA A 44 -5.62 5.17 -9.68
C ALA A 44 -5.77 4.81 -11.17
N ILE A 45 -6.95 5.00 -11.76
CA ILE A 45 -7.19 4.76 -13.20
C ILE A 45 -6.29 5.65 -14.06
N THR A 46 -5.99 6.88 -13.65
CA THR A 46 -5.13 7.77 -14.47
C THR A 46 -3.69 7.28 -14.47
N TYR A 47 -3.19 6.84 -13.31
CA TYR A 47 -1.85 6.26 -13.19
C TYR A 47 -1.71 4.93 -13.94
N GLU A 48 -2.71 4.05 -13.87
CA GLU A 48 -2.72 2.80 -14.64
C GLU A 48 -2.63 3.10 -16.14
N LYS A 49 -3.50 3.98 -16.65
CA LYS A 49 -3.54 4.35 -18.07
C LYS A 49 -2.21 4.96 -18.54
N GLU A 50 -1.58 5.77 -17.71
CA GLU A 50 -0.27 6.36 -18.03
C GLU A 50 0.83 5.31 -18.08
N ALA A 51 0.87 4.39 -17.12
CA ALA A 51 1.85 3.30 -17.09
C ALA A 51 1.65 2.35 -18.28
N ASP A 52 0.41 1.96 -18.58
CA ASP A 52 0.10 1.07 -19.72
C ASP A 52 0.46 1.72 -21.06
N LYS A 53 0.14 3.01 -21.23
CA LYS A 53 0.52 3.77 -22.43
C LYS A 53 2.02 3.74 -22.69
N ASN A 54 2.83 3.72 -21.63
CA ASN A 54 4.28 3.76 -21.72
C ASN A 54 4.95 2.38 -21.55
N SER A 55 4.17 1.30 -21.38
CA SER A 55 4.67 -0.01 -20.96
C SER A 55 5.75 -0.59 -21.89
N ASN A 56 5.61 -0.37 -23.20
CA ASN A 56 6.53 -0.83 -24.23
C ASN A 56 7.33 0.32 -24.90
N VAL A 57 7.26 1.53 -24.36
CA VAL A 57 8.00 2.67 -24.90
C VAL A 57 9.45 2.58 -24.44
N ILE A 58 10.39 2.47 -25.37
CA ILE A 58 11.83 2.44 -25.07
C ILE A 58 12.27 3.86 -24.67
N PRO A 59 12.97 4.05 -23.53
CA PRO A 59 13.50 5.33 -23.13
C PRO A 59 14.54 5.84 -24.14
N GLN A 60 14.59 7.15 -24.35
CA GLN A 60 15.68 7.76 -25.12
C GLN A 60 17.01 7.65 -24.35
N GLU A 61 18.12 7.84 -25.05
CA GLU A 61 19.44 7.83 -24.41
C GLU A 61 19.51 8.87 -23.28
N GLY A 62 19.91 8.43 -22.08
CA GLY A 62 19.96 9.27 -20.88
C GLY A 62 18.60 9.55 -20.21
N GLU A 63 17.48 9.14 -20.81
CA GLU A 63 16.16 9.28 -20.20
C GLU A 63 15.93 8.22 -19.11
N SER A 64 15.37 8.64 -17.97
CA SER A 64 15.00 7.69 -16.91
C SER A 64 13.81 6.83 -17.34
N TRP A 65 13.90 5.52 -17.10
CA TRP A 65 12.83 4.55 -17.33
C TRP A 65 12.07 4.14 -16.06
N PHE A 66 12.40 4.79 -14.95
CA PHE A 66 11.72 4.67 -13.68
C PHE A 66 11.61 6.04 -13.01
N ASN A 67 10.74 6.13 -12.02
CA ASN A 67 10.57 7.34 -11.23
C ASN A 67 10.57 7.01 -9.74
N VAL A 68 10.88 8.03 -8.92
CA VAL A 68 10.81 7.96 -7.46
C VAL A 68 9.87 9.04 -6.97
N LEU A 69 8.83 8.65 -6.24
CA LEU A 69 7.98 9.57 -5.50
C LEU A 69 8.47 9.61 -4.04
N PRO A 70 8.98 10.74 -3.55
CA PRO A 70 9.45 10.82 -2.17
C PRO A 70 8.26 10.81 -1.20
N GLY A 71 8.43 10.11 -0.08
CA GLY A 71 7.62 10.25 1.13
C GLY A 71 8.51 10.23 2.38
N GLU A 72 8.01 10.69 3.51
CA GLU A 72 8.79 10.83 4.74
C GLU A 72 8.77 9.57 5.63
N SER A 73 7.85 8.63 5.38
CA SER A 73 7.80 7.38 6.14
C SER A 73 9.04 6.51 5.89
N ARG A 74 9.35 5.65 6.87
CA ARG A 74 10.44 4.67 6.78
C ARG A 74 10.04 3.41 6.01
N ILE A 75 9.13 3.53 5.04
CA ILE A 75 8.67 2.43 4.19
C ILE A 75 9.02 2.79 2.74
N ILE A 76 9.58 1.82 2.02
CA ILE A 76 9.76 1.91 0.57
C ILE A 76 8.79 0.93 -0.10
N ILE A 77 8.09 1.41 -1.11
CA ILE A 77 7.22 0.63 -1.97
C ILE A 77 7.89 0.56 -3.35
N SER A 78 8.00 -0.65 -3.88
CA SER A 78 8.63 -0.94 -5.17
C SER A 78 7.59 -1.53 -6.12
N ALA A 79 7.62 -1.14 -7.39
CA ALA A 79 6.85 -1.74 -8.49
C ALA A 79 7.74 -1.81 -9.74
N PRO A 80 8.65 -2.78 -9.82
CA PRO A 80 9.72 -2.81 -10.82
C PRO A 80 9.27 -3.30 -12.19
N HIS A 81 8.06 -3.84 -12.30
CA HIS A 81 7.49 -4.46 -13.51
C HIS A 81 6.18 -3.81 -13.97
N ALA A 82 5.92 -2.56 -13.58
CA ALA A 82 4.77 -1.80 -14.09
C ALA A 82 4.81 -1.61 -15.62
N THR A 83 6.00 -1.69 -16.20
CA THR A 83 6.28 -1.62 -17.63
C THR A 83 7.18 -2.80 -18.03
N GLN A 84 7.34 -3.06 -19.33
CA GLN A 84 8.04 -4.25 -19.83
C GLN A 84 9.51 -4.27 -19.38
N PRO A 85 9.97 -5.32 -18.66
CA PRO A 85 11.38 -5.49 -18.35
C PRO A 85 12.11 -6.24 -19.47
N SER A 86 13.37 -5.87 -19.74
CA SER A 86 14.25 -6.62 -20.64
C SER A 86 15.20 -7.55 -19.88
N ARG A 87 15.30 -8.80 -20.31
CA ARG A 87 16.35 -9.73 -19.86
C ARG A 87 16.81 -10.62 -20.99
N GLU A 88 18.12 -10.86 -21.05
CA GLU A 88 18.73 -11.74 -22.07
C GLU A 88 18.43 -11.25 -23.49
N GLY A 89 18.44 -9.92 -23.69
CA GLY A 89 18.17 -9.27 -24.97
C GLY A 89 16.70 -9.29 -25.41
N GLN A 90 15.78 -9.73 -24.55
CA GLN A 90 14.34 -9.79 -24.88
C GLN A 90 13.48 -9.07 -23.84
N TYR A 91 12.53 -8.27 -24.32
CA TYR A 91 11.45 -7.74 -23.49
C TYR A 91 10.48 -8.86 -23.07
N ARG A 92 10.08 -8.82 -21.80
CA ARG A 92 9.08 -9.71 -21.21
C ARG A 92 7.78 -8.93 -20.97
N PHE A 93 6.71 -9.66 -20.69
CA PHE A 93 5.45 -9.04 -20.30
C PHE A 93 5.63 -8.24 -19.01
N SER A 94 4.99 -7.07 -18.95
CA SER A 94 4.83 -6.30 -17.72
C SER A 94 3.79 -6.97 -16.82
N ASP A 95 3.84 -6.62 -15.54
CA ASP A 95 2.80 -6.97 -14.56
C ASP A 95 1.54 -6.09 -14.71
N GLY A 96 1.63 -5.05 -15.55
CA GLY A 96 0.54 -4.15 -15.93
C GLY A 96 0.53 -2.85 -15.12
N GLY A 97 -0.05 -1.80 -15.70
CA GLY A 97 -0.11 -0.46 -15.11
C GLY A 97 -0.81 -0.38 -13.75
N GLY A 98 -1.71 -1.33 -13.46
CA GLY A 98 -2.35 -1.48 -12.15
C GLY A 98 -1.35 -1.64 -10.99
N THR A 99 -0.16 -2.22 -11.24
CA THR A 99 0.91 -2.29 -10.23
C THR A 99 1.48 -0.92 -9.87
N ALA A 100 1.75 -0.06 -10.87
CA ALA A 100 2.15 1.32 -10.64
C ALA A 100 1.02 2.10 -9.95
N ALA A 101 -0.22 1.97 -10.42
CA ALA A 101 -1.37 2.64 -9.80
C ALA A 101 -1.50 2.30 -8.32
N LEU A 102 -1.43 1.01 -7.95
CA LEU A 102 -1.49 0.57 -6.57
C LEU A 102 -0.32 1.10 -5.74
N ALA A 103 0.91 1.01 -6.25
CA ALA A 103 2.11 1.46 -5.56
C ALA A 103 2.10 2.98 -5.30
N ILE A 104 1.74 3.77 -6.32
CA ILE A 104 1.65 5.23 -6.25
C ILE A 104 0.57 5.65 -5.25
N MET A 105 -0.63 5.07 -5.34
CA MET A 105 -1.72 5.40 -4.42
C MET A 105 -1.40 4.99 -2.99
N LEU A 106 -0.80 3.81 -2.78
CA LEU A 106 -0.37 3.37 -1.46
C LEU A 106 0.68 4.33 -0.88
N GLY A 107 1.68 4.73 -1.67
CA GLY A 107 2.69 5.70 -1.28
C GLY A 107 2.08 7.04 -0.89
N LYS A 108 1.21 7.59 -1.74
CA LYS A 108 0.50 8.85 -1.49
C LYS A 108 -0.30 8.82 -0.18
N LEU A 109 -1.07 7.77 0.05
CA LEU A 109 -1.97 7.65 1.22
C LEU A 109 -1.24 7.33 2.52
N THR A 110 0.02 6.89 2.44
CA THR A 110 0.81 6.48 3.61
C THR A 110 2.06 7.32 3.80
N ASP A 111 2.28 8.33 2.95
CA ASP A 111 3.50 9.14 2.90
C ASP A 111 4.77 8.27 2.79
N SER A 112 4.69 7.20 2.00
CA SER A 112 5.79 6.26 1.79
C SER A 112 6.51 6.55 0.48
N THR A 113 7.80 6.26 0.45
CA THR A 113 8.59 6.43 -0.78
C THR A 113 8.21 5.36 -1.78
N VAL A 114 7.96 5.73 -3.03
CA VAL A 114 7.66 4.79 -4.12
C VAL A 114 8.78 4.84 -5.15
N ILE A 115 9.21 3.67 -5.64
CA ILE A 115 10.05 3.55 -6.83
C ILE A 115 9.36 2.58 -7.81
N TYR A 116 9.15 3.00 -9.05
CA TYR A 116 8.39 2.23 -10.03
C TYR A 116 8.87 2.51 -11.45
N THR A 117 8.71 1.55 -12.36
CA THR A 117 9.07 1.75 -13.76
C THR A 117 8.02 2.56 -14.50
N THR A 118 8.46 3.46 -15.37
CA THR A 118 7.60 4.38 -16.14
C THR A 118 7.66 4.14 -17.64
N LYS A 119 8.67 3.41 -18.11
CA LYS A 119 8.89 3.04 -19.52
C LYS A 119 9.49 1.64 -19.61
N ALA A 120 9.55 1.07 -20.82
CA ALA A 120 10.16 -0.24 -21.02
C ALA A 120 11.60 -0.24 -20.50
N SER A 121 11.88 -1.10 -19.52
CA SER A 121 13.16 -1.10 -18.84
C SER A 121 14.23 -1.80 -19.69
N PRO A 122 15.41 -1.18 -19.90
CA PRO A 122 16.52 -1.84 -20.57
C PRO A 122 17.13 -2.98 -19.76
N SER A 123 16.77 -3.15 -18.48
CA SER A 123 17.24 -4.23 -17.61
C SER A 123 16.22 -4.60 -16.54
N ASP A 124 15.85 -5.88 -16.46
CA ASP A 124 14.92 -6.43 -15.47
C ASP A 124 15.46 -6.27 -14.03
N PRO A 125 14.85 -5.42 -13.18
CA PRO A 125 15.29 -5.22 -11.80
C PRO A 125 15.17 -6.46 -10.92
N ASN A 126 14.37 -7.45 -11.32
CA ASN A 126 14.22 -8.72 -10.61
C ASN A 126 15.08 -9.86 -11.19
N TYR A 127 15.86 -9.58 -12.23
CA TYR A 127 16.80 -10.55 -12.81
C TYR A 127 18.25 -10.18 -12.55
N TYR A 128 18.60 -8.89 -12.63
CA TYR A 128 19.96 -8.38 -12.47
C TYR A 128 20.08 -7.48 -11.24
N ASP A 129 21.25 -7.49 -10.58
CA ASP A 129 21.58 -6.53 -9.51
C ASP A 129 22.21 -5.24 -10.05
N ASN A 130 22.96 -5.32 -11.15
CA ASN A 130 23.66 -4.21 -11.78
C ASN A 130 22.74 -3.43 -12.75
N ASN A 131 21.83 -2.64 -12.19
CA ASN A 131 20.99 -1.75 -12.98
C ASN A 131 20.67 -0.45 -12.23
N ALA A 132 20.37 0.61 -12.99
CA ALA A 132 20.10 1.94 -12.46
C ALA A 132 18.94 2.00 -11.45
N TYR A 133 17.94 1.11 -11.56
CA TYR A 133 16.83 1.04 -10.60
C TYR A 133 17.31 0.56 -9.24
N LYS A 134 18.11 -0.51 -9.19
CA LYS A 134 18.69 -1.02 -7.94
C LYS A 134 19.79 -0.14 -7.37
N GLU A 135 20.56 0.53 -8.20
CA GLU A 135 21.48 1.58 -7.77
C GLU A 135 20.70 2.70 -7.07
N LYS A 136 19.57 3.15 -7.64
CA LYS A 136 18.71 4.14 -7.00
C LYS A 136 18.09 3.60 -5.70
N LEU A 137 17.62 2.35 -5.70
CA LEU A 137 17.07 1.72 -4.49
C LEU A 137 18.11 1.63 -3.37
N ALA A 138 19.35 1.26 -3.68
CA ALA A 138 20.44 1.24 -2.71
C ALA A 138 20.71 2.63 -2.11
N ALA A 139 20.70 3.68 -2.95
CA ALA A 139 20.83 5.06 -2.48
C ALA A 139 19.65 5.49 -1.58
N LEU A 140 18.43 5.05 -1.89
CA LEU A 140 17.26 5.29 -1.04
C LEU A 140 17.36 4.54 0.29
N ILE A 141 17.81 3.28 0.28
CA ILE A 141 18.03 2.49 1.49
C ILE A 141 19.07 3.17 2.39
N HIS A 142 20.19 3.61 1.81
CA HIS A 142 21.24 4.28 2.55
C HIS A 142 20.76 5.60 3.17
N SER A 143 20.10 6.45 2.39
CA SER A 143 19.67 7.78 2.84
C SER A 143 18.48 7.75 3.80
N LYS A 144 17.47 6.91 3.54
CA LYS A 144 16.22 6.87 4.33
C LYS A 144 16.24 5.87 5.47
N GLN A 145 17.15 4.91 5.46
CA GLN A 145 17.21 3.83 6.45
C GLN A 145 15.82 3.20 6.68
N PRO A 146 15.16 2.71 5.62
CA PRO A 146 13.80 2.19 5.70
C PRO A 146 13.75 0.98 6.64
N LYS A 147 12.58 0.77 7.24
CA LYS A 147 12.30 -0.35 8.13
C LYS A 147 11.64 -1.52 7.42
N LEU A 148 11.06 -1.29 6.24
CA LEU A 148 10.42 -2.31 5.41
C LEU A 148 10.47 -1.89 3.94
N ILE A 149 10.68 -2.85 3.06
CA ILE A 149 10.43 -2.74 1.62
C ILE A 149 9.24 -3.64 1.28
N ILE A 150 8.25 -3.07 0.59
CA ILE A 150 7.12 -3.81 0.01
C ILE A 150 7.29 -3.77 -1.50
N ASP A 151 7.54 -4.92 -2.10
CA ASP A 151 7.79 -5.08 -3.53
C ASP A 151 6.55 -5.66 -4.22
N ILE A 152 5.82 -4.81 -4.94
CA ILE A 152 4.51 -5.09 -5.52
C ILE A 152 4.68 -5.65 -6.93
N HIS A 153 4.04 -6.79 -7.16
CA HIS A 153 3.99 -7.51 -8.41
C HIS A 153 2.56 -7.88 -8.79
N GLY A 154 2.35 -8.04 -10.09
CA GLY A 154 1.09 -8.50 -10.66
C GLY A 154 1.23 -9.92 -11.20
N SER A 155 0.29 -10.79 -10.83
CA SER A 155 0.26 -12.17 -11.28
C SER A 155 -0.98 -12.47 -12.12
N HIS A 156 -0.86 -13.47 -13.00
CA HIS A 156 -1.90 -13.84 -13.96
C HIS A 156 -3.25 -14.14 -13.28
N PRO A 157 -4.41 -13.75 -13.86
CA PRO A 157 -5.72 -13.92 -13.22
C PRO A 157 -6.12 -15.37 -12.93
N PHE A 158 -5.49 -16.33 -13.61
CA PHE A 158 -5.71 -17.77 -13.40
C PHE A 158 -4.89 -18.39 -12.26
N ARG A 159 -4.10 -17.59 -11.53
CA ARG A 159 -3.37 -18.09 -10.36
C ARG A 159 -4.37 -18.47 -9.25
N PRO A 160 -4.14 -19.59 -8.54
CA PRO A 160 -5.09 -20.11 -7.56
C PRO A 160 -4.98 -19.40 -6.19
N TYR A 161 -4.59 -18.13 -6.17
CA TYR A 161 -4.45 -17.29 -4.98
C TYR A 161 -4.86 -15.85 -5.31
N ASP A 162 -5.27 -15.09 -4.29
CA ASP A 162 -5.46 -13.64 -4.35
C ASP A 162 -4.12 -12.92 -4.18
N VAL A 163 -3.31 -13.36 -3.21
CA VAL A 163 -1.97 -12.82 -2.94
C VAL A 163 -1.01 -13.97 -2.62
N ASP A 164 0.11 -14.05 -3.33
CA ASP A 164 1.26 -14.86 -2.93
C ASP A 164 2.31 -13.97 -2.26
N ILE A 165 2.85 -14.47 -1.15
CA ILE A 165 3.81 -13.73 -0.32
C ILE A 165 5.19 -14.37 -0.49
N GLY A 166 6.05 -13.70 -1.25
CA GLY A 166 7.43 -14.11 -1.50
C GLY A 166 8.37 -13.53 -0.44
N THR A 167 9.05 -14.40 0.32
CA THR A 167 9.90 -13.98 1.46
C THR A 167 11.26 -14.66 1.48
N LEU A 168 11.67 -15.29 0.38
CA LEU A 168 12.86 -16.13 0.34
C LEU A 168 12.81 -17.23 1.42
N ASN A 169 11.63 -17.83 1.61
CA ASN A 169 11.35 -18.76 2.72
C ASN A 169 11.66 -18.13 4.09
N GLY A 170 11.14 -16.92 4.34
CA GLY A 170 11.34 -16.14 5.57
C GLY A 170 12.68 -15.39 5.65
N LYS A 171 13.68 -15.73 4.83
CA LYS A 171 15.02 -15.11 4.91
C LYS A 171 15.01 -13.61 4.66
N SER A 172 14.16 -13.12 3.75
CA SER A 172 14.11 -11.68 3.44
C SER A 172 13.48 -10.85 4.54
N LEU A 173 12.83 -11.48 5.52
CA LEU A 173 12.21 -10.80 6.66
C LEU A 173 13.21 -10.48 7.77
N LEU A 174 14.42 -11.05 7.73
CA LEU A 174 15.46 -10.83 8.74
C LEU A 174 14.96 -11.11 10.17
N GLY A 175 14.18 -12.18 10.34
CA GLY A 175 13.58 -12.59 11.62
C GLY A 175 12.39 -11.74 12.07
N LYS A 176 11.72 -11.07 11.13
CA LYS A 176 10.51 -10.25 11.35
C LYS A 176 9.24 -10.91 10.80
N ASP A 177 9.09 -12.21 11.03
CA ASP A 177 7.97 -13.03 10.53
C ASP A 177 6.58 -12.54 10.96
N GLU A 178 6.50 -11.82 12.09
CA GLU A 178 5.27 -11.22 12.58
C GLU A 178 4.63 -10.25 11.58
N ARG A 179 5.43 -9.62 10.73
CA ARG A 179 4.97 -8.65 9.73
C ARG A 179 4.12 -9.30 8.64
N VAL A 180 4.45 -10.53 8.26
CA VAL A 180 3.65 -11.30 7.29
C VAL A 180 2.34 -11.75 7.93
N SER A 181 2.39 -12.19 9.20
CA SER A 181 1.20 -12.60 9.93
C SER A 181 0.20 -11.45 10.08
N GLU A 182 0.69 -10.25 10.38
CA GLU A 182 -0.13 -9.04 10.46
C GLU A 182 -0.70 -8.63 9.11
N LEU A 183 0.11 -8.62 8.04
CA LEU A 183 -0.36 -8.35 6.68
C LEU A 183 -1.52 -9.27 6.32
N ILE A 184 -1.36 -10.59 6.51
CA ILE A 184 -2.40 -11.58 6.21
C ILE A 184 -3.67 -11.28 7.01
N ASN A 185 -3.56 -11.00 8.31
CA ASN A 185 -4.71 -10.72 9.16
C ASN A 185 -5.46 -9.46 8.72
N ILE A 186 -4.73 -8.39 8.36
CA ILE A 186 -5.33 -7.15 7.87
C ILE A 186 -6.04 -7.38 6.53
N LEU A 187 -5.37 -8.03 5.57
CA LEU A 187 -5.97 -8.32 4.27
C LEU A 187 -7.20 -9.24 4.39
N LYS A 188 -7.20 -10.23 5.29
CA LYS A 188 -8.37 -11.05 5.61
C LYS A 188 -9.56 -10.24 6.10
N ASN A 189 -9.32 -9.26 6.96
CA ASN A 189 -10.38 -8.39 7.47
C ASN A 189 -10.98 -7.49 6.38
N GLU A 190 -10.23 -7.22 5.31
CA GLU A 190 -10.71 -6.50 4.12
C GLU A 190 -11.29 -7.42 3.03
N GLY A 191 -11.44 -8.72 3.32
CA GLY A 191 -12.10 -9.70 2.44
C GLY A 191 -11.17 -10.44 1.46
N ILE A 192 -9.85 -10.23 1.55
CA ILE A 192 -8.85 -10.98 0.76
C ILE A 192 -8.48 -12.23 1.55
N SER A 193 -8.79 -13.41 1.04
CA SER A 193 -8.80 -14.63 1.87
C SER A 193 -7.94 -15.77 1.33
N ASN A 194 -7.60 -15.76 0.04
CA ASN A 194 -6.83 -16.83 -0.57
C ASN A 194 -5.35 -16.46 -0.69
N PHE A 195 -4.54 -16.90 0.28
CA PHE A 195 -3.11 -16.62 0.31
C PHE A 195 -2.28 -17.82 -0.11
N SER A 196 -1.24 -17.58 -0.89
CA SER A 196 -0.15 -18.53 -1.09
C SER A 196 1.12 -18.05 -0.38
N ASN A 197 2.02 -18.99 -0.10
CA ASN A 197 3.29 -18.71 0.56
C ASN A 197 4.43 -19.24 -0.30
N ASN A 198 5.23 -18.33 -0.84
CA ASN A 198 6.38 -18.63 -1.67
C ASN A 198 6.06 -19.46 -2.94
N TYR A 199 4.87 -19.31 -3.55
CA TYR A 199 4.63 -19.81 -4.92
C TYR A 199 5.64 -19.17 -5.89
N PHE A 200 5.88 -17.88 -5.70
CA PHE A 200 7.04 -17.14 -6.18
C PHE A 200 7.91 -16.75 -4.98
N ALA A 201 8.79 -17.65 -4.58
CA ALA A 201 9.60 -17.50 -3.37
C ALA A 201 10.59 -16.32 -3.35
N ALA A 202 10.70 -15.53 -4.43
CA ALA A 202 11.69 -14.47 -4.60
C ALA A 202 13.17 -14.92 -4.45
N SER A 203 13.46 -16.22 -4.49
CA SER A 203 14.77 -16.79 -4.10
C SER A 203 15.71 -17.08 -5.27
N LYS A 204 15.16 -17.35 -6.47
CA LYS A 204 15.92 -17.83 -7.63
C LYS A 204 16.79 -16.76 -8.28
N ASN A 205 16.25 -15.56 -8.44
CA ASN A 205 16.92 -14.48 -9.14
C ASN A 205 17.49 -13.45 -8.15
N ALA A 206 18.08 -12.40 -8.69
CA ALA A 206 18.34 -11.16 -7.99
C ALA A 206 17.03 -10.36 -7.89
N THR A 207 16.07 -10.80 -7.06
CA THR A 207 14.81 -10.05 -6.87
C THR A 207 15.05 -8.77 -6.07
N VAL A 208 14.12 -7.82 -6.15
CA VAL A 208 14.16 -6.59 -5.33
C VAL A 208 14.05 -6.94 -3.85
N ALA A 209 13.17 -7.87 -3.46
CA ALA A 209 13.06 -8.32 -2.06
C ALA A 209 14.37 -8.95 -1.55
N LYS A 210 15.04 -9.78 -2.36
CA LYS A 210 16.36 -10.33 -2.01
C LYS A 210 17.39 -9.23 -1.85
N PHE A 211 17.46 -8.31 -2.82
CA PHE A 211 18.41 -7.19 -2.83
C PHE A 211 18.25 -6.30 -1.58
N GLY A 212 17.03 -5.89 -1.25
CA GLY A 212 16.74 -5.10 -0.05
C GLY A 212 17.15 -5.81 1.25
N SER A 213 16.86 -7.11 1.36
CA SER A 213 17.25 -7.90 2.53
C SER A 213 18.77 -8.07 2.68
N ASN A 214 19.51 -8.22 1.57
CA ASN A 214 20.97 -8.25 1.58
C ASN A 214 21.59 -6.92 2.04
N LEU A 215 20.87 -5.81 1.87
CA LEU A 215 21.24 -4.49 2.39
C LEU A 215 20.71 -4.24 3.82
N GLY A 216 20.20 -5.27 4.50
CA GLY A 216 19.79 -5.20 5.90
C GLY A 216 18.38 -4.67 6.15
N VAL A 217 17.54 -4.57 5.11
CA VAL A 217 16.15 -4.11 5.24
C VAL A 217 15.19 -5.28 5.05
N PRO A 218 14.31 -5.59 6.03
CA PRO A 218 13.26 -6.58 5.85
C PRO A 218 12.43 -6.25 4.61
N SER A 219 12.22 -7.24 3.75
CA SER A 219 11.58 -7.04 2.45
C SER A 219 10.55 -8.14 2.15
N ILE A 220 9.40 -7.75 1.61
CA ILE A 220 8.30 -8.65 1.27
C ILE A 220 7.95 -8.45 -0.22
N GLN A 221 7.95 -9.52 -1.01
CA GLN A 221 7.39 -9.53 -2.35
C GLN A 221 5.91 -9.90 -2.27
N LEU A 222 5.06 -9.07 -2.86
CA LEU A 222 3.62 -9.29 -2.95
C LEU A 222 3.24 -9.53 -4.40
N GLU A 223 2.99 -10.79 -4.73
CA GLU A 223 2.47 -11.21 -6.03
C GLU A 223 0.94 -11.19 -5.95
N ILE A 224 0.33 -10.10 -6.38
CA ILE A 224 -1.10 -9.89 -6.27
C ILE A 224 -1.76 -10.35 -7.57
N ASN A 225 -2.81 -11.16 -7.47
CA ASN A 225 -3.58 -11.57 -8.65
C ASN A 225 -4.20 -10.33 -9.30
N SER A 226 -4.04 -10.18 -10.62
CA SER A 226 -4.39 -8.95 -11.33
C SER A 226 -5.86 -8.54 -11.18
N ILE A 227 -6.77 -9.47 -10.86
CA ILE A 227 -8.18 -9.15 -10.53
C ILE A 227 -8.34 -8.19 -9.33
N TRP A 228 -7.32 -8.09 -8.48
CA TRP A 228 -7.27 -7.19 -7.31
C TRP A 228 -6.47 -5.90 -7.59
N MET A 229 -5.89 -5.76 -8.79
CA MET A 229 -5.01 -4.64 -9.14
C MET A 229 -5.54 -3.74 -10.24
N MET A 230 -6.68 -4.08 -10.86
CA MET A 230 -7.29 -3.29 -11.92
C MET A 230 -8.22 -2.22 -11.32
N PRO A 231 -7.80 -0.94 -11.19
CA PRO A 231 -8.74 0.13 -10.89
C PRO A 231 -9.69 0.32 -12.07
N SER A 232 -10.94 0.66 -11.78
CA SER A 232 -11.97 0.81 -12.81
C SER A 232 -13.12 1.67 -12.28
N ASP A 233 -14.01 2.11 -13.17
CA ASP A 233 -15.11 2.99 -12.81
C ASP A 233 -16.40 2.19 -12.58
N GLY A 234 -16.68 1.87 -11.31
CA GLY A 234 -18.01 1.41 -10.86
C GLY A 234 -18.36 -0.06 -11.06
N ASN A 235 -17.39 -0.96 -11.23
CA ASN A 235 -17.62 -2.41 -11.38
C ASN A 235 -16.95 -3.23 -10.24
N ILE A 236 -16.94 -4.57 -10.36
CA ILE A 236 -16.38 -5.46 -9.33
C ILE A 236 -14.87 -5.29 -9.18
N GLU A 237 -14.16 -5.03 -10.27
CA GLU A 237 -12.73 -4.75 -10.26
C GLU A 237 -12.42 -3.48 -9.44
N ALA A 238 -13.26 -2.45 -9.54
CA ALA A 238 -13.12 -1.20 -8.79
C ALA A 238 -13.20 -1.46 -7.28
N HIS A 239 -14.17 -2.30 -6.89
CA HIS A 239 -14.37 -2.70 -5.50
C HIS A 239 -13.17 -3.51 -4.97
N LYS A 240 -12.70 -4.50 -5.74
CA LYS A 240 -11.55 -5.32 -5.37
C LYS A 240 -10.27 -4.49 -5.24
N PHE A 241 -10.01 -3.59 -6.19
CA PHE A 241 -8.89 -2.65 -6.11
C PHE A 241 -8.98 -1.80 -4.85
N ALA A 242 -10.17 -1.25 -4.54
CA ALA A 242 -10.36 -0.46 -3.33
C ALA A 242 -10.12 -1.27 -2.04
N GLN A 243 -10.57 -2.53 -1.98
CA GLN A 243 -10.31 -3.43 -0.85
C GLN A 243 -8.81 -3.73 -0.68
N MET A 244 -8.12 -4.04 -1.78
CA MET A 244 -6.67 -4.28 -1.76
C MET A 244 -5.92 -3.04 -1.28
N LEU A 245 -6.21 -1.87 -1.85
CA LEU A 245 -5.59 -0.61 -1.43
C LEU A 245 -5.91 -0.27 0.03
N GLN A 246 -7.16 -0.47 0.48
CA GLN A 246 -7.58 -0.27 1.88
C GLN A 246 -6.75 -1.14 2.83
N GLY A 247 -6.63 -2.43 2.55
CA GLY A 247 -5.87 -3.36 3.37
C GLY A 247 -4.37 -3.04 3.41
N LEU A 248 -3.76 -2.70 2.27
CA LEU A 248 -2.36 -2.30 2.24
C LEU A 248 -2.12 -0.96 2.97
N VAL A 249 -3.02 0.02 2.85
CA VAL A 249 -2.93 1.28 3.60
C VAL A 249 -3.01 1.03 5.10
N LEU A 250 -3.92 0.14 5.55
CA LEU A 250 -4.02 -0.24 6.95
C LEU A 250 -2.75 -0.93 7.46
N TYR A 251 -2.19 -1.84 6.66
CA TYR A 251 -0.94 -2.53 6.99
C TYR A 251 0.26 -1.59 7.08
N VAL A 252 0.47 -0.74 6.07
CA VAL A 252 1.57 0.23 6.10
C VAL A 252 1.43 1.19 7.28
N ASN A 253 0.20 1.62 7.61
CA ASN A 253 -0.03 2.45 8.78
C ASN A 253 0.19 1.73 10.12
N SER A 254 -0.01 0.41 10.19
CA SER A 254 0.35 -0.37 11.39
C SER A 254 1.87 -0.50 11.53
N GLU A 255 2.60 -0.72 10.43
CA GLU A 255 4.06 -0.75 10.40
C GLU A 255 4.67 0.59 10.79
N LYS A 256 4.13 1.72 10.31
CA LYS A 256 4.59 3.06 10.69
C LYS A 256 4.50 3.29 12.20
N LYS A 257 3.46 2.81 12.86
CA LYS A 257 3.27 2.94 14.32
C LYS A 257 4.31 2.14 15.13
N ARG A 258 4.99 1.16 14.52
CA ARG A 258 6.07 0.40 15.16
C ARG A 258 7.37 1.22 15.27
N PHE A 259 7.48 2.31 14.52
CA PHE A 259 8.68 3.14 14.43
C PHE A 259 8.31 4.63 14.55
N PRO A 260 8.02 5.11 15.78
CA PRO A 260 7.77 6.52 16.03
C PRO A 260 9.00 7.40 15.75
#